data_AF-A0A6V8QHU8-F1
#
_entry.id   AF-A0A6V8QHU8-F1
#
_cell.length_a   1.000
_cell.length_b   1.000
_cell.length_c   1.000
_cell.angle_alpha   90.00
_cell.angle_beta   90.00
_cell.angle_gamma   90.00
#
_symmetry.space_group_name_H-M   'P 1'
#
loop_
_entity.id
_entity.type
_entity.pdbx_description
1 polymer ?
#
loop_
_entity_poly.entity_id
_entity_poly.type
_entity_poly.pdbx_seq_one_letter_code
_entity_poly.pdbx_strand_id
1 'polypeptide(L)'
;MSGFNSSGVLSTSPTRILFPILLVFMWYLGRLHSQYEPVITSKFSSRLEEARKLMPNVKLDWPTPPTKDPRTAYNSSKLALLIEARPAPHLSPLILHMITVVPPDWRFLFIGSRESIHSVSQAYSIKHQQVIGKLDLMQLPPPWSVASKEDVFRLLTDSRFYDEFLPGVEWVLKYEHDSILCANSETSLNDCLDWDWADVSR
;
A
#
# COMPACT_ATOMS: atom_id res chain seq x y z
N MET A 1 52.82 17.74 -67.88
CA MET A 1 52.84 16.47 -67.12
C MET A 1 53.29 16.80 -65.70
N SER A 2 52.37 17.12 -64.79
CA SER A 2 52.71 17.21 -63.36
C SER A 2 52.22 15.96 -62.66
N GLY A 3 53.14 15.27 -62.00
CA GLY A 3 52.86 14.12 -61.17
C GLY A 3 52.27 14.57 -59.83
N PHE A 4 51.22 13.86 -59.41
CA PHE A 4 50.76 13.86 -58.03
C PHE A 4 51.66 12.96 -57.21
N ASN A 5 52.27 13.49 -56.15
CA ASN A 5 52.68 12.69 -55.01
C ASN A 5 52.35 13.48 -53.74
N SER A 6 51.40 12.96 -52.97
CA SER A 6 51.06 13.45 -51.63
C SER A 6 51.00 12.25 -50.71
N SER A 7 51.95 12.22 -49.78
CA SER A 7 52.16 11.22 -48.74
C SER A 7 50.99 11.24 -47.74
N GLY A 8 50.32 10.10 -47.55
CA GLY A 8 49.27 9.93 -46.56
C GLY A 8 49.84 9.78 -45.15
N VAL A 9 49.75 10.83 -44.34
CA VAL A 9 49.91 10.75 -42.88
C VAL A 9 48.55 10.37 -42.28
N LEU A 10 48.47 9.17 -41.69
CA LEU A 10 47.30 8.68 -40.97
C LEU A 10 47.13 9.42 -39.65
N SER A 11 46.25 10.42 -39.62
CA SER A 11 45.70 11.00 -38.39
C SER A 11 44.64 10.07 -37.81
N THR A 12 44.99 9.31 -36.76
CA THR A 12 44.03 8.42 -36.07
C THR A 12 43.33 9.18 -34.95
N SER A 13 42.00 9.32 -35.02
CA SER A 13 41.20 9.98 -33.99
C SER A 13 41.25 9.21 -32.66
N PRO A 14 41.34 9.90 -31.50
CA PRO A 14 41.51 9.26 -30.18
C PRO A 14 40.37 8.30 -29.80
N THR A 15 39.19 8.49 -30.39
CA THR A 15 38.02 7.61 -30.22
C THR A 15 38.22 6.20 -30.74
N ARG A 16 39.03 5.99 -31.79
CA ARG A 16 39.23 4.65 -32.38
C ARG A 16 40.08 3.73 -31.51
N ILE A 17 40.89 4.28 -30.61
CA ILE A 17 41.75 3.53 -29.68
C ILE A 17 41.02 3.26 -28.35
N LEU A 18 40.06 4.11 -27.98
CA LEU A 18 39.36 4.02 -26.70
C LEU A 18 38.37 2.85 -26.64
N PHE A 19 37.67 2.56 -27.74
CA PHE A 19 36.75 1.41 -27.85
C PHE A 19 37.39 0.04 -27.57
N PRO A 20 38.53 -0.34 -28.20
CA PRO A 20 39.14 -1.63 -27.92
C PRO A 20 39.67 -1.72 -26.49
N ILE A 21 40.19 -0.62 -25.92
CA ILE A 21 40.62 -0.59 -24.51
C ILE A 21 39.44 -0.84 -23.57
N LEU A 22 38.29 -0.20 -23.82
CA LEU A 22 37.10 -0.36 -22.99
C LEU A 22 36.49 -1.76 -23.11
N LEU A 23 36.56 -2.37 -24.29
CA LEU A 23 36.20 -3.78 -24.50
C LEU A 23 37.11 -4.74 -23.73
N VAL A 24 38.43 -4.53 -23.76
CA VAL A 24 39.39 -5.33 -22.98
C VAL A 24 39.16 -5.14 -21.48
N PHE A 25 38.86 -3.92 -21.04
CA PHE A 25 38.54 -3.62 -19.64
C PHE A 25 37.26 -4.31 -19.17
N MET A 26 36.20 -4.29 -19.97
CA MET A 26 34.96 -5.02 -19.69
C MET A 26 35.16 -6.54 -19.69
N TRP A 27 35.98 -7.06 -20.61
CA TRP A 27 36.32 -8.48 -20.63
C TRP A 27 37.13 -8.91 -19.40
N TYR A 28 38.07 -8.05 -18.97
CA TYR A 28 38.84 -8.24 -17.75
C TYR A 28 37.96 -8.21 -16.50
N LEU A 29 37.05 -7.24 -16.39
CA LEU A 29 36.07 -7.14 -15.29
C LEU A 29 35.14 -8.36 -15.24
N GLY A 30 34.67 -8.86 -16.39
CA GLY A 30 33.84 -10.07 -16.46
C GLY A 30 34.59 -11.31 -15.98
N ARG A 31 35.87 -11.45 -16.35
CA ARG A 31 36.72 -12.55 -15.87
C ARG A 31 36.99 -12.44 -14.36
N LEU A 32 37.19 -11.22 -13.87
CA LEU A 32 37.36 -10.94 -12.44
C LEU A 32 36.09 -11.33 -11.67
N HIS A 33 34.91 -10.88 -12.12
CA HIS A 33 33.63 -11.19 -11.49
C HIS A 33 33.40 -12.70 -11.37
N SER A 34 33.64 -13.46 -12.46
CA SER A 34 33.51 -14.93 -12.45
C SER A 34 34.44 -15.63 -11.47
N GLN A 35 35.62 -15.06 -11.19
CA GLN A 35 36.58 -15.65 -10.25
C GLN A 35 36.27 -15.31 -8.78
N TYR A 36 35.62 -14.18 -8.49
CA TYR A 36 35.31 -13.75 -7.12
C TYR A 36 33.94 -14.20 -6.59
N GLU A 37 32.96 -14.47 -7.47
CA GLU A 37 31.65 -15.06 -7.13
C GLU A 37 31.73 -16.25 -6.14
N PRO A 38 32.54 -17.32 -6.39
CA PRO A 38 32.56 -18.48 -5.50
C PRO A 38 33.20 -18.20 -4.13
N VAL A 39 34.09 -17.21 -4.05
CA VAL A 39 34.80 -16.87 -2.81
C VAL A 39 33.92 -16.00 -1.89
N ILE A 40 33.16 -15.07 -2.47
CA ILE A 40 32.28 -14.17 -1.69
C ILE A 40 31.07 -14.94 -1.17
N THR A 41 30.46 -15.78 -2.00
CA THR A 41 29.28 -16.58 -1.64
C THR A 41 29.56 -17.59 -0.54
N SER A 42 30.73 -18.26 -0.55
CA SER A 42 31.14 -19.20 0.51
C SER A 42 31.42 -18.51 1.84
N LYS A 43 32.04 -17.32 1.83
CA LYS A 43 32.31 -16.55 3.04
C LYS A 43 31.02 -15.95 3.65
N PHE A 44 30.08 -15.52 2.83
CA PHE A 44 28.80 -14.97 3.31
C PHE A 44 27.89 -16.06 3.87
N SER A 45 27.77 -17.19 3.17
CA SER A 45 26.94 -18.33 3.61
C SER A 45 27.44 -18.92 4.94
N SER A 46 28.75 -19.07 5.13
CA SER A 46 29.32 -19.56 6.39
C SER A 46 29.04 -18.62 7.57
N ARG A 47 29.14 -17.30 7.37
CA ARG A 47 28.79 -16.30 8.39
C ARG A 47 27.31 -16.29 8.73
N LEU A 48 26.44 -16.46 7.73
CA LEU A 48 25.00 -16.53 7.94
C LEU A 48 24.62 -17.80 8.71
N GLU A 49 25.25 -18.92 8.41
CA GLU A 49 25.02 -20.18 9.13
C GLU A 49 25.54 -20.14 10.57
N GLU A 50 26.68 -19.48 10.81
CA GLU A 50 27.21 -19.20 12.14
C GLU A 50 26.25 -18.32 12.95
N ALA A 51 25.73 -17.23 12.35
CA ALA A 51 24.73 -16.37 12.98
C ALA A 51 23.41 -17.11 13.25
N ARG A 52 22.96 -17.96 12.32
CA ARG A 52 21.75 -18.79 12.48
C ARG A 52 21.87 -19.75 13.66
N LYS A 53 23.06 -20.31 13.91
CA LYS A 53 23.32 -21.18 15.08
C LYS A 53 23.33 -20.42 16.40
N LEU A 54 23.70 -19.13 16.39
CA LEU A 54 23.70 -18.26 17.57
C LEU A 54 22.31 -17.68 17.88
N MET A 55 21.36 -17.73 16.94
CA MET A 55 19.99 -17.34 17.21
C MET A 55 19.30 -18.43 18.02
N PRO A 56 18.97 -18.19 19.31
CA PRO A 56 18.17 -19.13 20.06
C PRO A 56 16.83 -19.29 19.34
N ASN A 57 16.42 -20.55 19.12
CA ASN A 57 15.09 -20.88 18.63
C ASN A 57 14.10 -20.60 19.77
N VAL A 58 13.74 -19.33 19.94
CA VAL A 58 12.70 -18.93 20.88
C VAL A 58 11.37 -19.28 20.22
N LYS A 59 10.86 -20.48 20.52
CA LYS A 59 9.46 -20.80 20.29
C LYS A 59 8.65 -19.96 21.27
N LEU A 60 8.18 -18.82 20.79
CA LEU A 60 7.19 -18.04 21.51
C LEU A 60 5.87 -18.81 21.43
N ASP A 61 5.57 -19.59 22.46
CA ASP A 61 4.26 -20.19 22.66
C ASP A 61 3.29 -19.08 23.08
N TRP A 62 2.95 -18.22 22.13
CA TRP A 62 1.89 -17.22 22.30
C TRP A 62 0.60 -17.98 22.55
N PRO A 63 -0.06 -17.90 23.72
CA PRO A 63 -1.36 -18.56 23.90
C PRO A 63 -2.26 -18.09 22.76
N THR A 64 -2.55 -18.98 21.81
CA THR A 64 -3.36 -18.66 20.65
C THR A 64 -4.73 -18.37 21.22
N PRO A 65 -5.19 -17.11 21.22
CA PRO A 65 -6.55 -16.84 21.63
C PRO A 65 -7.44 -17.71 20.74
N PRO A 66 -8.56 -18.26 21.25
CA PRO A 66 -9.54 -18.91 20.37
C PRO A 66 -9.76 -17.98 19.18
N THR A 67 -9.85 -18.55 17.97
CA THR A 67 -10.06 -17.87 16.68
C THR A 67 -11.29 -16.96 16.73
N LYS A 68 -11.16 -15.85 17.45
CA LYS A 68 -12.15 -14.84 17.71
C LYS A 68 -11.90 -13.81 16.62
N ASP A 69 -12.90 -13.59 15.78
CA ASP A 69 -12.79 -12.61 14.71
C ASP A 69 -12.26 -11.29 15.31
N PRO A 70 -11.12 -10.76 14.83
CA PRO A 70 -10.52 -9.55 15.40
C PRO A 70 -11.48 -8.35 15.37
N ARG A 71 -12.48 -8.36 14.47
CA ARG A 71 -13.55 -7.35 14.39
C ARG A 71 -14.39 -7.24 15.67
N THR A 72 -14.50 -8.32 16.44
CA THR A 72 -15.26 -8.34 17.70
C THR A 72 -14.62 -7.52 18.82
N ALA A 73 -13.41 -6.99 18.60
CA ALA A 73 -12.78 -6.03 19.50
C ALA A 73 -13.38 -4.61 19.40
N TYR A 74 -14.17 -4.33 18.37
CA TYR A 74 -14.76 -3.01 18.09
C TYR A 74 -16.29 -3.06 18.15
N ASN A 75 -16.93 -1.89 18.21
CA ASN A 75 -18.37 -1.80 18.21
C ASN A 75 -18.91 -2.14 16.80
N SER A 76 -19.86 -3.08 16.72
CA SER A 76 -20.50 -3.46 15.46
C SER A 76 -21.46 -2.41 14.94
N SER A 77 -22.03 -1.56 15.82
CA SER A 77 -23.05 -0.59 15.42
C SER A 77 -22.48 0.72 14.87
N LYS A 78 -21.16 0.93 14.91
CA LYS A 78 -20.49 2.16 14.46
C LYS A 78 -19.52 1.91 13.33
N LEU A 79 -19.77 2.55 12.19
CA LEU A 79 -18.99 2.34 10.96
C LEU A 79 -18.57 3.65 10.29
N ALA A 80 -17.28 3.80 10.02
CA ALA A 80 -16.74 4.82 9.15
C ALA A 80 -16.58 4.24 7.73
N LEU A 81 -17.29 4.82 6.76
CA LEU A 81 -17.40 4.34 5.39
C LEU A 81 -16.71 5.30 4.42
N LEU A 82 -15.79 4.76 3.61
CA LEU A 82 -15.16 5.45 2.48
C LEU A 82 -15.40 4.66 1.21
N ILE A 83 -15.99 5.30 0.20
CA ILE A 83 -16.23 4.70 -1.12
C ILE A 83 -15.42 5.48 -2.15
N GLU A 84 -14.41 4.85 -2.74
CA GLU A 84 -13.61 5.47 -3.82
C GLU A 84 -13.09 4.41 -4.80
N ALA A 85 -13.62 4.47 -6.03
CA ALA A 85 -13.24 3.55 -7.10
C ALA A 85 -11.94 3.94 -7.81
N ARG A 86 -11.51 5.20 -7.73
CA ARG A 86 -10.27 5.64 -8.39
C ARG A 86 -9.07 5.36 -7.49
N PRO A 87 -8.01 4.72 -8.00
CA PRO A 87 -6.77 4.59 -7.25
C PRO A 87 -6.14 5.98 -7.10
N ALA A 88 -6.08 6.49 -5.87
CA ALA A 88 -5.39 7.74 -5.56
C ALA A 88 -4.35 7.53 -4.44
N PRO A 89 -3.14 8.11 -4.57
CA PRO A 89 -2.03 7.82 -3.68
C PRO A 89 -2.25 8.33 -2.25
N HIS A 90 -3.11 9.34 -2.07
CA HIS A 90 -3.41 9.92 -0.76
C HIS A 90 -4.48 9.14 0.03
N LEU A 91 -5.12 8.12 -0.56
CA LEU A 91 -6.15 7.34 0.15
C LEU A 91 -5.59 6.62 1.37
N SER A 92 -4.43 5.96 1.24
CA SER A 92 -3.80 5.27 2.36
C SER A 92 -3.49 6.20 3.55
N PRO A 93 -2.78 7.33 3.37
CA PRO A 93 -2.57 8.26 4.48
C PRO A 93 -3.86 8.90 4.99
N LEU A 94 -4.86 9.17 4.12
CA LEU A 94 -6.16 9.69 4.54
C LEU A 94 -6.90 8.71 5.47
N ILE A 95 -6.99 7.44 5.08
CA ILE A 95 -7.65 6.39 5.89
C ILE A 95 -6.94 6.28 7.24
N LEU A 96 -5.60 6.26 7.26
CA LEU A 96 -4.83 6.19 8.49
C LEU A 96 -5.06 7.40 9.39
N HIS A 97 -5.07 8.61 8.83
CA HIS A 97 -5.41 9.82 9.58
C HIS A 97 -6.80 9.70 10.21
N MET A 98 -7.81 9.32 9.42
CA MET A 98 -9.17 9.17 9.91
C MET A 98 -9.27 8.11 11.02
N ILE A 99 -8.56 6.98 10.89
CA ILE A 99 -8.48 5.96 11.95
C ILE A 99 -7.92 6.52 13.27
N THR A 100 -7.00 7.49 13.20
CA THR A 100 -6.43 8.12 14.41
C THR A 100 -7.31 9.20 15.04
N VAL A 101 -8.17 9.84 14.25
CA VAL A 101 -9.02 10.95 14.72
C VAL A 101 -10.40 10.48 15.17
N VAL A 102 -10.97 9.52 14.46
CA VAL A 102 -12.28 8.93 14.81
C VAL A 102 -12.14 8.12 16.09
N PRO A 103 -13.15 8.12 17.00
CA PRO A 103 -13.08 7.37 18.25
C PRO A 103 -12.71 5.88 18.05
N PRO A 104 -11.93 5.29 18.97
CA PRO A 104 -11.28 4.00 18.77
C PRO A 104 -12.24 2.80 18.70
N ASP A 105 -13.50 2.96 19.09
CA ASP A 105 -14.55 1.94 19.02
C ASP A 105 -15.15 1.76 17.61
N TRP A 106 -14.98 2.73 16.72
CA TRP A 106 -15.52 2.69 15.34
C TRP A 106 -14.76 1.72 14.44
N ARG A 107 -15.46 1.01 13.57
CA ARG A 107 -14.82 0.22 12.50
C ARG A 107 -14.72 1.02 11.22
N PHE A 108 -13.81 0.65 10.33
CA PHE A 108 -13.63 1.28 9.03
C PHE A 108 -13.91 0.29 7.91
N LEU A 109 -14.65 0.74 6.91
CA LEU A 109 -14.92 0.00 5.68
C LEU A 109 -14.55 0.86 4.48
N PHE A 110 -13.63 0.34 3.67
CA PHE A 110 -13.26 0.90 2.40
C PHE A 110 -13.87 0.08 1.27
N ILE A 111 -14.69 0.72 0.44
CA ILE A 111 -15.27 0.14 -0.75
C ILE A 111 -14.60 0.74 -1.98
N GLY A 112 -14.04 -0.11 -2.84
CA GLY A 112 -13.34 0.36 -4.02
C GLY A 112 -13.39 -0.60 -5.20
N SER A 113 -12.82 -0.16 -6.32
CA SER A 113 -12.47 -1.01 -7.44
C SER A 113 -11.30 -1.92 -7.07
N ARG A 114 -11.02 -2.94 -7.90
CA ARG A 114 -9.87 -3.83 -7.68
C ARG A 114 -8.56 -3.06 -7.68
N GLU A 115 -8.43 -2.08 -8.56
CA GLU A 115 -7.25 -1.24 -8.73
C GLU A 115 -7.05 -0.32 -7.52
N SER A 116 -8.15 0.28 -7.03
CA SER A 116 -8.12 1.15 -5.85
C SER A 116 -7.79 0.37 -4.58
N ILE A 117 -8.44 -0.77 -4.37
CA ILE A 117 -8.14 -1.68 -3.24
C ILE A 117 -6.70 -2.16 -3.32
N HIS A 118 -6.21 -2.55 -4.51
CA HIS A 118 -4.83 -2.97 -4.67
C HIS A 118 -3.87 -1.87 -4.22
N SER A 119 -4.05 -0.64 -4.72
CA SER A 119 -3.24 0.52 -4.35
C SER A 119 -3.22 0.77 -2.83
N VAL A 120 -4.39 0.77 -2.19
CA VAL A 120 -4.52 1.00 -0.74
C VAL A 120 -3.88 -0.14 0.08
N SER A 121 -4.13 -1.39 -0.33
CA SER A 121 -3.65 -2.59 0.36
C SER A 121 -2.14 -2.77 0.34
N GLN A 122 -1.40 -2.06 -0.54
CA GLN A 122 0.06 -2.16 -0.60
C GLN A 122 0.74 -1.61 0.66
N ALA A 123 0.13 -0.62 1.32
CA ALA A 123 0.71 0.01 2.49
C ALA A 123 0.72 -0.94 3.70
N TYR A 124 1.88 -1.10 4.35
CA TYR A 124 2.02 -1.97 5.52
C TYR A 124 1.08 -1.58 6.67
N SER A 125 0.95 -0.28 6.93
CA SER A 125 0.06 0.24 7.97
C SER A 125 -1.40 -0.14 7.72
N ILE A 126 -1.87 -0.13 6.47
CA ILE A 126 -3.21 -0.58 6.10
C ILE A 126 -3.38 -2.07 6.38
N LYS A 127 -2.42 -2.91 5.96
CA LYS A 127 -2.46 -4.36 6.25
C LYS A 127 -2.53 -4.63 7.75
N HIS A 128 -1.79 -3.87 8.55
CA HIS A 128 -1.86 -3.99 10.00
C HIS A 128 -3.25 -3.68 10.54
N GLN A 129 -3.90 -2.60 10.06
CA GLN A 129 -5.28 -2.26 10.44
C GLN A 129 -6.28 -3.35 10.01
N GLN A 130 -6.05 -4.05 8.90
CA GLN A 130 -6.85 -5.21 8.49
C GLN A 130 -6.65 -6.42 9.42
N VAL A 131 -5.41 -6.72 9.80
CA VAL A 131 -5.08 -7.86 10.68
C VAL A 131 -5.73 -7.70 12.06
N ILE A 132 -5.75 -6.47 12.59
CA ILE A 132 -6.42 -6.20 13.88
C ILE A 132 -7.94 -6.05 13.75
N GLY A 133 -8.50 -6.13 12.54
CA GLY A 133 -9.95 -6.05 12.30
C GLY A 133 -10.54 -4.64 12.35
N LYS A 134 -9.70 -3.60 12.37
CA LYS A 134 -10.12 -2.18 12.41
C LYS A 134 -10.61 -1.69 11.06
N LEU A 135 -9.98 -2.14 9.98
CA LEU A 135 -10.25 -1.73 8.60
C LEU A 135 -10.53 -2.94 7.72
N ASP A 136 -11.64 -2.91 6.99
CA ASP A 136 -11.96 -3.87 5.95
C ASP A 136 -11.88 -3.21 4.56
N LEU A 137 -11.26 -3.89 3.59
CA LEU A 137 -11.21 -3.46 2.19
C LEU A 137 -12.05 -4.43 1.38
N MET A 138 -13.05 -3.94 0.65
CA MET A 138 -13.99 -4.81 -0.06
C MET A 138 -14.39 -4.24 -1.42
N GLN A 139 -14.59 -5.15 -2.38
CA GLN A 139 -15.26 -4.86 -3.64
C GLN A 139 -16.75 -5.21 -3.49
N LEU A 140 -17.64 -4.34 -3.95
CA LEU A 140 -19.08 -4.63 -3.94
C LEU A 140 -19.42 -5.80 -4.89
N PRO A 141 -20.31 -6.71 -4.48
CA PRO A 141 -20.85 -7.72 -5.37
C PRO A 141 -21.83 -7.08 -6.37
N PRO A 142 -22.02 -7.70 -7.56
CA PRO A 142 -23.13 -7.35 -8.45
C PRO A 142 -24.48 -7.49 -7.71
N PRO A 143 -25.48 -6.62 -7.98
CA PRO A 143 -25.58 -5.66 -9.08
C PRO A 143 -24.99 -4.27 -8.79
N TRP A 144 -24.42 -4.05 -7.61
CA TRP A 144 -23.94 -2.73 -7.22
C TRP A 144 -22.63 -2.36 -7.92
N SER A 145 -22.52 -1.09 -8.30
CA SER A 145 -21.34 -0.50 -8.92
C SER A 145 -20.94 0.75 -8.15
N VAL A 146 -19.66 1.11 -8.22
CA VAL A 146 -19.10 2.37 -7.71
C VAL A 146 -18.23 3.06 -8.75
N ALA A 147 -18.36 2.67 -10.03
CA ALA A 147 -17.51 3.16 -11.11
C ALA A 147 -17.72 4.66 -11.39
N SER A 148 -18.95 5.15 -11.22
CA SER A 148 -19.29 6.56 -11.36
C SER A 148 -19.85 7.15 -10.06
N LYS A 149 -19.83 8.48 -9.93
CA LYS A 149 -20.46 9.18 -8.80
C LYS A 149 -21.96 8.88 -8.69
N GLU A 150 -22.63 8.79 -9.84
CA GLU A 150 -24.04 8.40 -9.91
C GLU A 150 -24.28 7.00 -9.34
N ASP A 151 -23.40 6.04 -9.63
CA ASP A 151 -23.51 4.69 -9.06
C ASP A 151 -23.37 4.72 -7.53
N VAL A 152 -22.46 5.54 -7.00
CA VAL A 152 -22.31 5.73 -5.55
C VAL A 152 -23.59 6.33 -4.95
N PHE A 153 -24.19 7.34 -5.57
CA PHE A 153 -25.44 7.92 -5.07
C PHE A 153 -26.61 6.92 -5.10
N ARG A 154 -26.70 6.13 -6.17
CA ARG A 154 -27.71 5.05 -6.27
C ARG A 154 -27.51 4.00 -5.19
N LEU A 155 -26.27 3.59 -4.94
CA LEU A 155 -25.93 2.68 -3.85
C LEU A 155 -26.36 3.24 -2.49
N LEU A 156 -26.02 4.49 -2.19
CA LEU A 156 -26.33 5.12 -0.91
C LEU A 156 -27.84 5.35 -0.70
N THR A 157 -28.63 5.33 -1.77
CA THR A 157 -30.09 5.47 -1.72
C THR A 157 -30.81 4.10 -1.70
N ASP A 158 -30.10 3.01 -1.98
CA ASP A 158 -30.65 1.66 -2.01
C ASP A 158 -30.73 1.10 -0.58
N SER A 159 -31.94 0.85 -0.07
CA SER A 159 -32.12 0.34 1.31
C SER A 159 -31.45 -1.03 1.53
N ARG A 160 -31.36 -1.85 0.47
CA ARG A 160 -30.72 -3.17 0.53
C ARG A 160 -29.25 -3.10 0.89
N PHE A 161 -28.57 -1.99 0.58
CA PHE A 161 -27.20 -1.77 1.00
C PHE A 161 -27.08 -1.70 2.52
N TYR A 162 -28.04 -1.10 3.21
CA TYR A 162 -28.01 -1.02 4.67
C TYR A 162 -28.53 -2.32 5.30
N ASP A 163 -29.63 -2.87 4.78
CA ASP A 163 -30.28 -4.05 5.36
C ASP A 163 -29.48 -5.35 5.16
N GLU A 164 -28.94 -5.57 3.96
CA GLU A 164 -28.26 -6.82 3.60
C GLU A 164 -26.75 -6.73 3.80
N PHE A 165 -26.14 -5.58 3.48
CA PHE A 165 -24.69 -5.46 3.42
C PHE A 165 -24.07 -4.85 4.68
N LEU A 166 -24.80 -3.98 5.41
CA LEU A 166 -24.35 -3.38 6.67
C LEU A 166 -25.25 -3.77 7.86
N PRO A 167 -25.52 -5.06 8.10
CA PRO A 167 -26.45 -5.47 9.14
C PRO A 167 -25.96 -5.09 10.53
N GLY A 168 -26.84 -4.51 11.34
CA GLY A 168 -26.57 -4.13 12.73
C GLY A 168 -25.72 -2.86 12.89
N VAL A 169 -25.44 -2.13 11.80
CA VAL A 169 -24.84 -0.80 11.86
C VAL A 169 -25.95 0.22 12.14
N GLU A 170 -25.78 0.99 13.21
CA GLU A 170 -26.73 2.05 13.62
C GLU A 170 -26.22 3.42 13.18
N TRP A 171 -24.91 3.65 13.26
CA TRP A 171 -24.27 4.91 12.91
C TRP A 171 -23.26 4.74 11.78
N VAL A 172 -23.43 5.52 10.72
CA VAL A 172 -22.51 5.57 9.58
C VAL A 172 -21.88 6.95 9.48
N LEU A 173 -20.56 7.03 9.66
CA LEU A 173 -19.77 8.18 9.25
C LEU A 173 -19.34 7.96 7.80
N LYS A 174 -20.03 8.60 6.86
CA LYS A 174 -19.59 8.64 5.47
C LYS A 174 -18.64 9.81 5.25
N TYR A 175 -17.46 9.55 4.70
CA TYR A 175 -16.51 10.59 4.29
C TYR A 175 -15.97 10.30 2.88
N GLU A 176 -15.54 11.34 2.17
CA GLU A 176 -14.97 11.22 0.83
C GLU A 176 -13.45 11.36 0.83
N HIS A 177 -12.82 11.03 -0.30
CA HIS A 177 -11.38 11.14 -0.53
C HIS A 177 -10.79 12.56 -0.38
N ASP A 178 -11.62 13.59 -0.33
CA ASP A 178 -11.28 15.01 -0.17
C ASP A 178 -11.77 15.60 1.17
N SER A 179 -12.30 14.76 2.06
CA SER A 179 -12.83 15.15 3.36
C SER A 179 -11.93 14.66 4.48
N ILE A 180 -11.65 15.50 5.48
CA ILE A 180 -10.76 15.16 6.60
C ILE A 180 -11.27 15.77 7.91
N LEU A 181 -11.27 14.99 8.98
CA LEU A 181 -11.57 15.48 10.33
C LEU A 181 -10.32 16.10 10.96
N CYS A 182 -10.50 17.24 11.64
CA CYS A 182 -9.42 17.91 12.35
C CYS A 182 -9.07 17.14 13.64
N ALA A 183 -7.81 16.70 13.76
CA ALA A 183 -7.32 16.03 14.98
C ALA A 183 -7.28 16.95 16.21
N ASN A 184 -7.32 18.27 16.01
CA ASN A 184 -7.34 19.29 17.06
C ASN A 184 -8.74 19.88 17.27
N SER A 185 -9.79 19.17 16.88
CA SER A 185 -11.17 19.57 17.21
C SER A 185 -11.41 19.44 18.72
N GLU A 186 -12.12 20.40 19.31
CA GLU A 186 -12.56 20.31 20.71
C GLU A 186 -13.70 19.29 20.89
N THR A 187 -14.44 19.00 19.82
CA THR A 187 -15.57 18.07 19.79
C THR A 187 -15.19 16.74 19.13
N SER A 188 -15.79 15.66 19.63
CA SER A 188 -15.65 14.30 19.10
C SER A 188 -16.81 13.95 18.18
N LEU A 189 -16.59 13.00 17.27
CA LEU A 189 -17.66 12.41 16.46
C LEU A 189 -18.78 11.80 17.32
N ASN A 190 -18.43 11.23 18.48
CA ASN A 190 -19.42 10.61 19.36
C ASN A 190 -20.41 11.63 19.94
N ASP A 191 -20.04 12.92 20.00
CA ASP A 191 -20.90 13.98 20.52
C ASP A 191 -22.07 14.29 19.56
N CYS A 192 -21.97 13.85 18.30
CA CYS A 192 -23.02 14.01 17.28
C CYS A 192 -23.99 12.83 17.22
N LEU A 193 -23.77 11.75 17.97
CA LEU A 193 -24.57 10.51 17.83
C LEU A 193 -25.98 10.59 18.44
N ASP A 194 -26.24 11.63 19.24
CA ASP A 194 -27.58 11.91 19.77
C ASP A 194 -28.53 12.47 18.70
N TRP A 195 -28.01 12.82 17.52
CA TRP A 195 -28.78 13.39 16.41
C TRP A 195 -28.99 12.31 15.33
N ASP A 196 -30.15 12.32 14.69
CA ASP A 196 -30.46 11.36 13.61
C ASP A 196 -29.53 11.55 12.39
N TRP A 197 -29.07 12.78 12.16
CA TRP A 197 -28.08 13.11 11.15
C TRP A 197 -27.31 14.38 11.53
N ALA A 198 -26.04 14.45 11.12
CA ALA A 198 -25.21 15.63 11.18
C ALA A 198 -24.42 15.73 9.87
N ASP A 199 -24.32 16.93 9.31
CA ASP A 199 -23.59 17.20 8.08
C ASP A 199 -22.62 18.37 8.27
N VAL A 200 -21.51 18.32 7.55
CA VAL A 200 -20.51 19.39 7.48
C VAL A 200 -20.29 19.71 6.00
N SER A 201 -21.28 20.34 5.39
CA SER A 201 -21.17 20.94 4.06
C SER A 201 -20.72 22.39 4.14
N ARG A 202 -19.98 22.84 3.12
CA ARG A 202 -19.54 24.22 2.96
C ARG A 202 -20.42 24.93 1.94
#